data_AF-A0A9X7A1Y0-F1
#
_entry.id   AF-A0A9X7A1Y0-F1
#
_cell.length_a   1.000
_cell.length_b   1.000
_cell.length_c   1.000
_cell.angle_alpha   90.00
_cell.angle_beta   90.00
_cell.angle_gamma   90.00
#
_symmetry.space_group_name_H-M   'P 1'
#
loop_
_entity.id
_entity.type
_entity.pdbx_description
1 polymer ?
#
loop_
_entity_poly.entity_id
_entity_poly.type
_entity_poly.pdbx_seq_one_letter_code
_entity_poly.pdbx_strand_id
1 'polypeptide(L)'
;MYSAKAIDYKICLFREKCFGKKSIKKAISRPIAHELIDENLKRSKTSEYKQVQKQRRVWCEGTFGTMKTKHNLYKTYKRGIQKILEQCLFSALALNLKRMVKVIN
;
A
#
# COMPACT_ATOMS: atom_id res chain seq x y z
N MET A 1 15.30 -15.64 -3.83
CA MET A 1 16.65 -15.02 -3.82
C MET A 1 17.54 -15.84 -4.74
N TYR A 2 18.02 -15.26 -5.82
CA TYR A 2 18.95 -15.92 -6.75
C TYR A 2 20.38 -15.50 -6.39
N SER A 3 21.33 -16.44 -6.39
CA SER A 3 22.76 -16.14 -6.27
C SER A 3 23.48 -16.82 -7.43
N ALA A 4 24.24 -16.05 -8.20
CA ALA A 4 25.05 -16.61 -9.28
C ALA A 4 26.10 -17.58 -8.72
N LYS A 5 26.38 -18.67 -9.45
CA LYS A 5 27.45 -19.60 -9.09
C LYS A 5 28.81 -18.94 -9.40
N ALA A 6 29.85 -19.39 -8.71
CA ALA A 6 31.21 -18.85 -8.88
C ALA A 6 31.78 -19.07 -10.30
N ILE A 7 31.32 -20.09 -11.00
CA ILE A 7 31.70 -20.40 -12.39
C ILE A 7 31.11 -19.34 -13.33
N ASP A 8 29.80 -19.11 -13.22
CA ASP A 8 29.07 -18.10 -14.00
C ASP A 8 29.62 -16.68 -13.75
N TYR A 9 30.12 -16.42 -12.54
CA TYR A 9 30.80 -15.18 -12.19
C TYR A 9 32.11 -14.98 -12.97
N LYS A 10 32.96 -16.01 -13.10
CA LYS A 10 34.28 -15.90 -13.74
C LYS A 10 34.19 -15.68 -15.26
N ILE A 11 33.15 -16.21 -15.89
CA ILE A 11 32.97 -16.19 -17.35
C ILE A 11 32.13 -14.97 -17.79
N CYS A 12 31.58 -14.19 -16.85
CA CYS A 12 30.69 -13.08 -17.17
C CYS A 12 31.42 -11.89 -17.82
N LEU A 13 31.08 -11.60 -19.08
CA LEU A 13 31.60 -10.44 -19.85
C LEU A 13 31.28 -9.08 -19.23
N PHE A 14 30.24 -8.99 -18.39
CA PHE A 14 29.81 -7.76 -17.72
C PHE A 14 30.32 -7.64 -16.28
N ARG A 15 31.29 -8.49 -15.88
CA ARG A 15 31.83 -8.55 -14.52
C ARG A 15 32.23 -7.18 -13.97
N GLU A 16 33.03 -6.43 -14.71
CA GLU A 16 33.53 -5.11 -14.30
C GLU A 16 32.41 -4.06 -14.15
N LYS A 17 31.27 -4.22 -14.84
CA LYS A 17 30.12 -3.31 -14.76
C LYS A 17 29.12 -3.70 -13.68
N CYS A 18 28.96 -5.00 -13.41
CA CYS A 18 27.89 -5.54 -12.58
C CYS A 18 28.31 -5.92 -11.15
N PHE A 19 29.62 -6.05 -10.88
CA PHE A 19 30.17 -6.52 -9.61
C PHE A 19 31.19 -5.53 -9.05
N GLY A 20 31.24 -5.36 -7.73
CA GLY A 20 32.32 -4.60 -7.11
C GLY A 20 33.65 -5.37 -7.17
N LYS A 21 34.80 -4.65 -7.16
CA LYS A 21 36.15 -5.22 -7.31
C LYS A 21 36.47 -6.43 -6.40
N LYS A 22 35.84 -6.49 -5.21
CA LYS A 22 36.03 -7.56 -4.20
C LYS A 22 34.88 -8.57 -4.13
N SER A 23 33.83 -8.40 -4.93
CA SER A 23 32.63 -9.25 -4.88
C SER A 23 32.86 -10.55 -5.64
N ILE A 24 32.76 -11.69 -4.95
CA ILE A 24 32.97 -13.04 -5.49
C ILE A 24 31.65 -13.63 -6.04
N LYS A 25 30.51 -13.08 -5.64
CA LYS A 25 29.16 -13.49 -6.06
C LYS A 25 28.20 -12.33 -6.02
N LYS A 26 27.19 -12.36 -6.89
CA LYS A 26 26.07 -11.41 -6.87
C LYS A 26 24.79 -12.16 -6.54
N ALA A 27 24.15 -11.71 -5.47
CA ALA A 27 22.81 -12.15 -5.11
C ALA A 27 21.81 -11.11 -5.61
N ILE A 28 20.80 -11.58 -6.33
CA ILE A 28 19.65 -10.79 -6.77
C ILE A 28 18.46 -11.29 -5.95
N SER A 29 17.93 -10.42 -5.10
CA SER A 29 16.68 -10.70 -4.41
C SER A 29 15.54 -10.01 -5.17
N ARG A 30 14.74 -10.81 -5.88
CA ARG A 30 13.50 -10.35 -6.51
C ARG A 30 12.33 -10.91 -5.66
N PRO A 31 11.47 -10.05 -5.09
CA PRO A 31 10.24 -10.51 -4.44
C PRO A 31 9.37 -11.30 -5.42
N ILE A 32 8.55 -12.22 -4.90
CA ILE A 32 7.66 -13.07 -5.71
C ILE A 32 6.77 -12.21 -6.63
N ALA A 33 6.30 -11.07 -6.14
CA ALA A 33 5.42 -10.14 -6.85
C ALA A 33 6.13 -8.89 -7.39
N HIS A 34 7.41 -8.99 -7.77
CA HIS A 34 8.18 -7.81 -8.21
C HIS A 34 7.57 -7.10 -9.42
N GLU A 35 6.96 -7.83 -10.35
CA GLU A 35 6.30 -7.26 -11.54
C GLU A 35 5.13 -6.36 -11.15
N LEU A 36 4.33 -6.77 -10.16
CA LEU A 36 3.24 -5.95 -9.63
C LEU A 36 3.78 -4.67 -8.95
N ILE A 37 4.97 -4.72 -8.34
CA ILE A 37 5.60 -3.53 -7.75
C ILE A 37 6.05 -2.57 -8.87
N ASP A 38 6.67 -3.09 -9.92
CA ASP A 38 7.12 -2.29 -11.07
C ASP A 38 5.94 -1.63 -11.80
N GLU A 39 4.85 -2.37 -12.01
CA GLU A 39 3.61 -1.85 -12.58
C GLU A 39 2.99 -0.75 -11.72
N ASN A 40 2.92 -0.97 -10.40
CA ASN A 40 2.44 0.05 -9.47
C ASN A 40 3.33 1.30 -9.50
N LEU A 41 4.65 1.14 -9.59
CA LEU A 41 5.59 2.24 -9.70
C LEU A 41 5.35 3.05 -10.98
N LYS A 42 5.19 2.38 -12.13
CA LYS A 42 4.83 3.03 -13.41
C LYS A 42 3.50 3.77 -13.28
N ARG A 43 2.46 3.11 -12.77
CA ARG A 43 1.13 3.70 -12.55
C ARG A 43 1.19 4.93 -11.65
N SER A 44 2.01 4.88 -10.59
CA SER A 44 2.13 5.99 -9.62
C SER A 44 2.62 7.31 -10.22
N LYS A 45 3.31 7.25 -11.36
CA LYS A 45 3.86 8.42 -12.05
C LYS A 45 2.81 9.15 -12.87
N THR A 46 1.72 8.46 -13.24
CA THR A 46 0.62 9.04 -14.05
C THR A 46 -0.08 10.18 -13.32
N SER A 47 -0.58 11.16 -14.09
CA SER A 47 -1.36 12.28 -13.55
C SER A 47 -2.66 11.81 -12.91
N GLU A 48 -3.35 10.87 -13.55
CA GLU A 48 -4.60 10.27 -13.05
C GLU A 48 -4.40 9.65 -11.65
N TYR A 49 -3.38 8.79 -11.48
CA TYR A 49 -3.10 8.18 -10.18
C TYR A 49 -2.84 9.24 -9.11
N LYS A 50 -2.05 10.28 -9.42
CA LYS A 50 -1.77 11.37 -8.48
C LYS A 50 -3.03 12.13 -8.08
N GLN A 51 -3.94 12.36 -9.02
CA GLN A 51 -5.23 12.99 -8.74
C GLN A 51 -6.09 12.12 -7.81
N VAL A 52 -6.19 10.81 -8.09
CA VAL A 52 -6.91 9.85 -7.23
C VAL A 52 -6.29 9.80 -5.82
N GLN A 53 -4.96 9.78 -5.69
CA GLN A 53 -4.31 9.80 -4.38
C GLN A 53 -4.54 11.13 -3.63
N LYS A 54 -4.60 12.26 -4.33
CA LYS A 54 -4.96 13.55 -3.71
C LYS A 54 -6.38 13.50 -3.15
N GLN A 55 -7.33 12.99 -3.91
CA GLN A 55 -8.71 12.81 -3.45
C GLN A 55 -8.81 11.83 -2.28
N ARG A 56 -8.09 10.69 -2.34
CA ARG A 56 -8.05 9.70 -1.26
C ARG A 56 -7.59 10.31 0.08
N ARG A 57 -6.53 11.12 0.07
CA ARG A 57 -6.02 11.77 1.28
C ARG A 57 -7.06 12.69 1.92
N VAL A 58 -7.77 13.47 1.11
CA VAL A 58 -8.78 14.41 1.60
C VAL A 58 -10.04 13.69 2.07
N TRP A 59 -10.59 12.83 1.22
CA TRP A 59 -11.92 12.26 1.43
C TRP A 59 -11.89 10.95 2.22
N CYS A 60 -11.01 10.02 1.85
CA CYS A 60 -10.98 8.72 2.50
C CYS A 60 -10.22 8.78 3.82
N GLU A 61 -8.94 9.18 3.80
CA GLU A 61 -8.06 9.09 4.96
C GLU A 61 -8.55 9.96 6.12
N GLY A 62 -8.97 11.20 5.86
CA GLY A 62 -9.57 12.07 6.87
C GLY A 62 -10.86 11.51 7.48
N THR A 63 -11.74 10.95 6.65
CA THR A 63 -12.99 10.30 7.11
C THR A 63 -12.67 9.08 7.97
N PHE A 64 -11.80 8.18 7.51
CA PHE A 64 -11.42 6.98 8.26
C PHE A 64 -10.69 7.32 9.56
N GLY A 65 -9.82 8.34 9.57
CA GLY A 65 -9.18 8.84 10.79
C GLY A 65 -10.21 9.34 11.81
N THR A 66 -11.19 10.12 11.36
CA THR A 66 -12.29 10.57 12.22
C THR A 66 -13.12 9.41 12.75
N MET A 67 -13.43 8.42 11.90
CA MET A 67 -14.21 7.27 12.32
C MET A 67 -13.47 6.42 13.37
N LYS A 68 -12.17 6.18 13.17
CA LYS A 68 -11.34 5.42 14.13
C LYS A 68 -11.25 6.12 15.47
N THR A 69 -11.07 7.44 15.48
CA THR A 69 -10.85 8.22 16.71
C THR A 69 -12.14 8.58 17.45
N LYS A 70 -13.24 8.84 16.72
CA LYS A 70 -14.46 9.43 17.30
C LYS A 70 -15.74 8.62 17.09
N HIS A 71 -15.70 7.53 16.30
CA HIS A 71 -16.90 6.75 15.96
C HIS A 71 -16.69 5.23 16.15
N ASN A 72 -15.99 4.81 17.21
CA ASN A 72 -15.89 3.41 17.62
C ASN A 72 -15.36 2.45 16.53
N LEU A 73 -14.52 2.96 15.63
CA LEU A 73 -13.88 2.17 14.56
C LEU A 73 -12.39 1.89 14.84
N TYR A 74 -11.89 2.24 16.03
CA TYR A 74 -10.51 1.95 16.45
C TYR A 74 -10.23 0.45 16.48
N LYS A 75 -11.19 -0.34 16.98
CA LYS A 75 -11.15 -1.80 17.01
C LYS A 75 -12.55 -2.38 16.80
N THR A 76 -12.61 -3.66 16.47
CA THR A 76 -13.86 -4.41 16.42
C THR A 76 -14.30 -4.77 17.83
N TYR A 77 -15.51 -4.37 18.22
CA TYR A 77 -16.08 -4.70 19.53
C TYR A 77 -16.98 -5.94 19.48
N LYS A 78 -17.37 -6.35 18.27
CA LYS A 78 -18.19 -7.55 18.02
C LYS A 78 -17.35 -8.68 17.40
N ARG A 79 -17.82 -9.92 17.53
CA ARG A 79 -17.24 -11.11 16.89
C ARG A 79 -18.10 -11.56 15.70
N GLY A 80 -17.45 -12.01 14.64
CA GLY A 80 -18.10 -12.46 13.39
C GLY A 80 -18.25 -11.33 12.37
N ILE A 81 -18.04 -11.66 11.09
CA ILE A 81 -17.95 -10.67 9.99
C ILE A 81 -19.23 -9.83 9.86
N GLN A 82 -20.40 -10.45 10.05
CA GLN A 82 -21.69 -9.80 9.90
C GLN A 82 -21.93 -8.75 10.99
N LYS A 83 -21.58 -9.06 12.24
CA LYS A 83 -21.69 -8.12 13.37
C LYS A 83 -20.66 -7.01 13.28
N ILE A 84 -19.45 -7.31 12.79
CA ILE A 84 -18.42 -6.29 12.53
C ILE A 84 -18.86 -5.35 11.41
N LEU A 85 -19.45 -5.89 10.33
CA LEU A 85 -20.00 -5.09 9.25
C LEU A 85 -21.06 -4.12 9.76
N GLU A 86 -21.99 -4.61 10.57
CA GLU A 86 -23.01 -3.76 11.21
C GLU A 86 -22.38 -2.61 12.02
N GLN A 87 -21.35 -2.90 12.85
CA GLN A 87 -20.62 -1.88 13.59
C GLN A 87 -20.04 -0.81 12.64
N CYS A 88 -19.35 -1.24 11.57
CA CYS A 88 -18.77 -0.33 10.59
C CYS A 88 -19.83 0.55 9.91
N LEU A 89 -20.98 -0.04 9.54
CA LEU A 89 -22.09 0.66 8.92
C LEU A 89 -22.70 1.71 9.86
N PHE A 90 -22.89 1.39 11.14
CA PHE A 90 -23.37 2.37 12.11
C PHE A 90 -22.40 3.52 12.34
N SER A 91 -21.09 3.24 12.40
CA SER A 91 -20.07 4.29 12.49
C SER A 91 -20.10 5.23 11.28
N ALA A 92 -20.24 4.68 10.08
CA ALA A 92 -20.35 5.46 8.84
C ALA A 92 -21.64 6.27 8.79
N LEU A 93 -22.78 5.67 9.17
CA LEU A 93 -24.07 6.33 9.26
C LEU A 93 -24.02 7.53 10.21
N ALA A 94 -23.47 7.36 11.41
CA ALA A 94 -23.35 8.43 12.39
C ALA A 94 -22.51 9.61 11.86
N LEU A 95 -21.46 9.34 11.08
CA LEU A 95 -20.67 10.40 10.45
C LEU A 95 -21.45 11.11 9.32
N ASN A 96 -22.18 10.35 8.50
CA ASN A 96 -22.99 10.92 7.42
C ASN A 96 -24.12 11.80 7.96
N LEU A 97 -24.80 11.37 9.03
CA LEU A 97 -25.81 12.18 9.70
C LEU A 97 -25.24 13.51 10.22
N LYS A 98 -24.05 13.50 10.86
CA LYS A 98 -23.36 14.74 11.27
C LYS A 98 -23.08 15.68 10.10
N ARG A 99 -22.72 15.13 8.93
CA ARG A 99 -22.50 15.92 7.71
C ARG A 99 -23.79 16.53 7.18
N MET A 100 -24.87 15.75 7.15
CA MET A 100 -26.19 16.24 6.72
C MET A 100 -26.65 17.40 7.59
N VAL A 101 -26.58 17.26 8.93
CA VAL A 101 -26.94 18.34 9.86
C VAL A 101 -26.10 19.59 9.62
N LYS A 102 -24.78 19.45 9.36
CA LYS A 102 -23.90 20.58 9.05
C LYS A 102 -24.22 21.29 7.72
N VAL A 103 -24.87 20.61 6.78
CA VAL A 103 -25.26 21.20 5.49
C VAL A 103 -26.63 21.87 5.59
N ILE A 104 -27.50 21.38 6.48
CA ILE A 104 -28.85 21.90 6.70
C ILE A 104 -28.85 23.12 7.64
N ASN A 105 -27.95 23.13 8.62
CA ASN A 105 -27.71 24.27 9.52
C ASN A 105 -26.62 25.19 8.97
#